data_AF-A0A4Q2KDF3-F1
#
_entry.id   AF-A0A4Q2KDF3-F1
#
_cell.length_a   1.000
_cell.length_b   1.000
_cell.length_c   1.000
_cell.angle_alpha   90.00
_cell.angle_beta   90.00
_cell.angle_gamma   90.00
#
_symmetry.space_group_name_H-M   'P 1'
#
loop_
_entity.id
_entity.type
_entity.pdbx_description
1 polymer ?
#
loop_
_entity_poly.entity_id
_entity_poly.type
_entity_poly.pdbx_seq_one_letter_code
_entity_poly.pdbx_strand_id
1 'polypeptide(L)'
;MKKVVYSISKFNKFGSNKMSGVGFITDKDLVIACVSQKGNPYIRVFEDCVKNCHAIQGRDGEFKGPHYEIREVEFEKNGSYETREIEVEYSVWYKLVD
;
A
#
# COMPACT_ATOMS: atom_id res chain seq x y z
N MET A 1 15.80 -9.73 3.59
CA MET A 1 15.00 -8.50 3.72
C MET A 1 15.93 -7.31 3.67
N LYS A 2 15.53 -6.20 3.04
CA LYS A 2 16.29 -4.94 2.98
C LYS A 2 15.44 -3.80 3.52
N LYS A 3 16.06 -2.86 4.24
CA LYS A 3 15.38 -1.66 4.74
C LYS A 3 15.04 -0.75 3.56
N VAL A 4 13.83 -0.17 3.58
CA VAL A 4 13.38 0.77 2.56
C VAL A 4 12.71 1.98 3.18
N VAL A 5 12.79 3.12 2.49
CA VAL A 5 11.79 4.18 2.65
C VAL A 5 10.67 3.89 1.65
N TYR A 6 9.41 4.03 2.06
CA TYR A 6 8.26 3.81 1.20
C TYR A 6 7.31 5.00 1.16
N SER A 7 6.51 5.05 0.10
CA SER A 7 5.36 5.92 -0.06
C SER A 7 4.26 5.15 -0.78
N ILE A 8 3.10 5.03 -0.14
CA ILE A 8 1.90 4.36 -0.70
C ILE A 8 0.82 5.42 -0.87
N SER A 9 0.30 5.54 -2.09
CA SER A 9 -0.77 6.48 -2.43
C SER A 9 -2.02 5.69 -2.81
N LYS A 10 -3.13 5.90 -2.09
CA LYS A 10 -4.44 5.41 -2.50
C LYS A 10 -5.11 6.46 -3.39
N PHE A 11 -5.48 6.09 -4.61
CA PHE A 11 -6.31 6.94 -5.46
C PHE A 11 -7.75 6.91 -4.97
N ASN A 12 -8.36 8.07 -4.77
CA ASN A 12 -9.78 8.20 -4.50
C ASN A 12 -10.37 9.39 -5.25
N LYS A 13 -11.71 9.43 -5.40
CA LYS A 13 -12.43 10.50 -6.13
C LYS A 13 -12.24 11.91 -5.53
N PHE A 14 -11.76 12.02 -4.30
CA PHE A 14 -11.65 13.27 -3.54
C PHE A 14 -10.17 13.66 -3.23
N GLY A 15 -9.19 12.96 -3.79
CA GLY A 15 -7.76 13.23 -3.61
C GLY A 15 -6.89 11.97 -3.49
N SER A 16 -5.62 12.17 -3.10
CA SER A 16 -4.68 11.09 -2.82
C SER A 16 -4.39 11.02 -1.32
N ASN A 17 -4.81 9.94 -0.66
CA ASN A 17 -4.30 9.65 0.69
C ASN A 17 -2.92 9.01 0.54
N LYS A 18 -1.89 9.65 1.09
CA LYS A 18 -0.51 9.18 1.06
C LYS A 18 -0.08 8.75 2.45
N MET A 19 0.59 7.61 2.54
CA MET A 19 1.31 7.18 3.73
C MET A 19 2.76 6.91 3.36
N SER A 20 3.69 7.38 4.17
CA SER A 20 5.12 7.18 3.98
C SER A 20 5.77 6.78 5.29
N GLY A 21 6.91 6.11 5.21
CA GLY A 21 7.63 5.65 6.38
C GLY A 21 8.80 4.74 6.02
N VAL A 22 9.26 4.01 7.03
CA VAL A 22 10.30 3.00 6.88
C VAL A 22 9.67 1.62 6.96
N GLY A 23 10.10 0.73 6.06
CA GLY A 23 9.65 -0.66 6.03
C GLY A 23 10.77 -1.58 5.60
N PHE A 24 10.39 -2.80 5.23
CA PHE A 24 11.29 -3.82 4.73
C PHE A 24 10.75 -4.39 3.43
N ILE A 25 11.61 -4.53 2.43
CA ILE A 25 11.31 -5.29 1.22
C ILE A 25 11.89 -6.71 1.37
N THR A 26 11.08 -7.72 1.11
CA THR A 26 11.53 -9.12 0.97
C THR A 26 11.87 -9.40 -0.50
N ASP A 27 12.01 -10.67 -0.88
CA ASP A 27 12.19 -11.04 -2.29
C ASP A 27 10.88 -10.87 -3.10
N LYS A 28 9.75 -10.67 -2.42
CA LYS A 28 8.41 -10.56 -3.03
C LYS A 28 7.62 -9.34 -2.57
N ASP A 29 7.67 -9.02 -1.28
CA ASP A 29 6.65 -8.20 -0.63
C ASP A 29 7.25 -6.97 0.06
N LEU A 30 6.44 -5.92 0.19
CA LEU A 30 6.73 -4.78 1.06
C LEU A 30 6.01 -4.95 2.40
N VAL A 31 6.78 -4.95 3.48
CA VAL A 31 6.31 -5.14 4.85
C VAL A 31 6.49 -3.83 5.63
N ILE A 32 5.41 -3.32 6.21
CA ILE A 32 5.39 -2.04 6.94
C ILE A 32 4.70 -2.19 8.29
N ALA A 33 5.14 -1.38 9.26
CA ALA A 33 4.44 -1.20 10.52
C ALA A 33 3.41 -0.08 10.39
N CYS A 34 2.20 -0.32 10.88
CA CYS A 34 1.07 0.61 10.84
C CYS A 34 0.43 0.71 12.23
N VAL A 35 -0.36 1.76 12.42
CA VAL A 35 -1.21 1.95 13.60
C VAL A 35 -2.65 2.04 13.13
N SER A 36 -3.53 1.21 13.69
CA SER A 36 -4.96 1.24 13.37
C SER A 36 -5.61 2.52 13.90
N GLN A 37 -6.83 2.82 13.45
CA GLN A 37 -7.59 3.97 13.97
C GLN A 37 -7.80 3.92 15.50
N LYS A 38 -7.82 2.71 16.08
CA LYS A 38 -7.94 2.49 17.53
C LYS A 38 -6.60 2.57 18.27
N GLY A 39 -5.51 2.90 17.60
CA GLY A 39 -4.17 3.00 18.19
C GLY A 39 -3.40 1.68 18.28
N ASN A 40 -3.99 0.55 17.88
CA ASN A 40 -3.32 -0.75 17.95
C ASN A 40 -2.29 -0.88 16.81
N PRO A 41 -1.03 -1.25 17.11
CA PRO A 41 -0.02 -1.50 16.09
C PRO A 41 -0.33 -2.80 15.34
N TYR A 42 -0.02 -2.83 14.05
CA TYR A 42 -0.12 -4.02 13.21
C TYR A 42 0.89 -3.99 12.07
N ILE A 43 1.19 -5.15 11.50
CA ILE A 43 2.02 -5.27 10.30
C ILE A 43 1.09 -5.34 9.08
N ARG A 44 1.38 -4.52 8.07
CA ARG A 44 0.73 -4.59 6.77
C ARG A 44 1.73 -5.10 5.73
N VAL A 45 1.28 -6.03 4.90
CA VAL A 45 2.06 -6.61 3.81
C VAL A 45 1.39 -6.22 2.49
N PHE A 46 2.18 -5.66 1.58
CA PHE A 46 1.82 -5.44 0.19
C PHE A 46 2.45 -6.57 -0.63
N GLU A 47 1.65 -7.60 -0.87
CA GLU A 47 2.07 -8.80 -1.58
C GLU A 47 2.46 -8.51 -3.03
N ASP A 48 3.41 -9.29 -3.55
CA ASP A 48 3.92 -9.20 -4.93
C ASP A 48 4.44 -7.80 -5.33
N CYS A 49 4.81 -6.98 -4.34
CA CYS A 49 5.33 -5.64 -4.55
C CYS A 49 6.58 -5.63 -5.45
N VAL A 50 7.49 -6.59 -5.29
CA VAL A 50 8.74 -6.68 -6.09
C VAL A 50 8.43 -7.05 -7.54
N LYS A 51 7.41 -7.88 -7.78
CA LYS A 51 6.97 -8.26 -9.13
C LYS A 51 6.36 -7.06 -9.87
N ASN A 52 5.55 -6.27 -9.16
CA ASN A 52 4.76 -5.20 -9.76
C ASN A 52 5.48 -3.85 -9.79
N CYS A 53 6.51 -3.65 -8.96
CA CYS A 53 7.30 -2.41 -8.94
C CYS A 53 8.53 -2.51 -9.83
N HIS A 54 8.70 -1.53 -10.70
CA HIS A 54 9.84 -1.46 -11.63
C HIS A 54 10.76 -0.31 -11.26
N ALA A 55 12.05 -0.46 -11.60
CA ALA A 55 13.04 0.58 -11.39
C ALA A 55 12.65 1.87 -12.13
N ILE A 56 12.84 3.00 -11.48
CA ILE A 56 12.54 4.31 -12.07
C ILE A 56 13.78 4.79 -12.82
N GLN A 57 13.63 5.08 -14.12
CA GLN A 57 14.74 5.55 -14.94
C GLN A 57 15.38 6.82 -14.35
N GLY A 58 16.71 6.79 -14.20
CA GLY A 58 17.48 7.92 -13.66
C GLY A 58 17.36 8.11 -12.14
N ARG A 59 16.80 7.14 -11.40
CA ARG A 59 16.69 7.18 -9.93
C ARG A 59 17.14 5.86 -9.33
N ASP A 60 18.43 5.79 -9.00
CA ASP A 60 19.05 4.57 -8.49
C ASP A 60 18.42 4.12 -7.17
N GLY A 61 18.11 2.82 -7.11
CA GLY A 61 17.50 2.17 -5.95
C GLY A 61 16.04 2.53 -5.71
N GLU A 62 15.38 3.27 -6.61
CA GLU A 62 13.96 3.61 -6.53
C GLU A 62 13.10 2.74 -7.44
N PHE A 63 11.98 2.27 -6.91
CA PHE A 63 11.05 1.38 -7.58
C PHE A 63 9.62 1.88 -7.40
N LYS A 64 8.77 1.68 -8.42
CA LYS A 64 7.36 2.07 -8.37
C LYS A 64 6.47 1.11 -9.15
N GLY A 65 5.28 0.85 -8.63
CA GLY A 65 4.29 -0.01 -9.27
C GLY A 65 2.89 0.11 -8.66
N PRO A 66 1.88 -0.50 -9.30
CA PRO A 66 0.55 -0.63 -8.73
C PRO A 66 0.47 -1.80 -7.73
N HIS A 67 -0.48 -1.73 -6.81
CA HIS A 67 -0.89 -2.83 -5.94
C HIS A 67 -2.42 -2.81 -5.81
N TYR A 68 -3.05 -3.96 -5.95
CA TYR A 68 -4.51 -4.11 -5.95
C TYR A 68 -4.94 -4.94 -4.75
N GLU A 69 -5.94 -4.47 -4.01
CA GLU A 69 -6.56 -5.20 -2.90
C GLU A 69 -8.07 -5.28 -3.13
N ILE A 70 -8.65 -6.48 -3.04
CA ILE A 70 -10.10 -6.63 -2.89
C ILE A 70 -10.45 -6.29 -1.44
N ARG A 71 -11.41 -5.40 -1.24
CA ARG A 71 -11.93 -5.05 0.09
C ARG A 71 -13.44 -5.13 0.11
N GLU A 72 -13.97 -5.75 1.15
CA GLU A 72 -15.36 -5.63 1.51
C GLU A 72 -15.61 -4.28 2.19
N VAL A 73 -16.59 -3.54 1.68
CA VAL A 73 -17.05 -2.28 2.25
C VAL A 73 -18.55 -2.35 2.48
N GLU A 74 -18.95 -2.01 3.70
CA GLU A 74 -20.36 -1.86 4.06
C GLU A 74 -20.88 -0.50 3.61
N PHE A 75 -22.02 -0.51 2.93
CA PHE A 75 -22.73 0.68 2.52
C PHE A 75 -24.13 0.68 3.15
N GLU A 76 -24.47 1.78 3.82
CA GLU A 76 -25.84 1.99 4.29
C GLU A 76 -26.73 2.40 3.12
N LYS A 77 -27.85 1.70 2.95
CA LYS A 77 -28.87 1.99 1.95
C LYS A 77 -30.25 1.78 2.57
N ASN A 78 -31.01 2.88 2.68
CA ASN A 78 -32.38 2.89 3.20
C ASN A 78 -32.54 2.17 4.56
N GLY A 79 -31.59 2.37 5.49
CA GLY A 79 -31.63 1.75 6.83
C GLY A 79 -31.20 0.28 6.88
N SER A 80 -30.71 -0.29 5.77
CA SER A 80 -30.08 -1.61 5.70
C SER A 80 -28.60 -1.49 5.28
N TYR A 81 -27.75 -2.39 5.76
CA TYR A 81 -26.35 -2.47 5.36
C TYR A 81 -26.18 -3.51 4.25
N GLU A 82 -25.67 -3.10 3.10
CA GLU A 82 -25.22 -4.00 2.02
C GLU A 82 -23.68 -4.07 2.04
N THR A 83 -23.11 -5.27 1.97
CA THR A 83 -21.65 -5.44 1.77
C THR A 83 -21.35 -5.53 0.28
N ARG A 84 -20.31 -4.82 -0.18
CA ARG A 84 -19.82 -4.92 -1.55
C ARG A 84 -18.31 -5.11 -1.56
N GLU A 85 -17.86 -6.00 -2.43
CA GLU A 85 -16.45 -6.10 -2.78
C GLU A 85 -16.09 -4.96 -3.74
N ILE A 86 -15.04 -4.22 -3.39
CA ILE A 86 -14.43 -3.22 -4.25
C ILE A 86 -12.96 -3.55 -4.44
N GLU A 87 -12.46 -3.36 -5.66
CA GLU A 87 -11.03 -3.37 -5.92
C GLU A 87 -10.46 -1.98 -5.58
N VAL A 88 -9.40 -1.97 -4.77
CA VAL A 88 -8.69 -0.76 -4.38
C VAL A 88 -7.30 -0.79 -4.97
N GLU A 89 -7.01 0.18 -5.83
CA GLU A 89 -5.67 0.41 -6.37
C GLU A 89 -4.85 1.35 -5.48
N TYR A 90 -3.62 0.95 -5.22
CA TYR A 90 -2.58 1.76 -4.59
C TYR A 90 -1.40 1.92 -5.55
N SER A 91 -0.80 3.11 -5.56
CA SER A 91 0.53 3.31 -6.12
C SER A 91 1.57 3.15 -5.02
N VAL A 92 2.42 2.13 -5.14
CA VAL A 92 3.53 1.86 -4.24
C VAL A 92 4.80 2.42 -4.85
N TRP A 93 5.56 3.16 -4.05
CA TRP A 93 6.94 3.56 -4.32
C TRP A 93 7.81 3.16 -3.14
N TYR A 94 9.01 2.68 -3.41
CA TYR A 94 10.01 2.45 -2.37
C TYR A 94 11.43 2.72 -2.86
N LYS A 95 12.31 3.05 -1.92
CA LYS A 95 13.74 3.25 -2.15
C LYS A 95 14.55 2.37 -1.21
N LEU A 96 15.51 1.64 -1.76
CA LEU A 96 16.49 0.89 -0.97
C LEU A 96 17.32 1.85 -0.12
N VAL A 97 17.52 1.51 1.15
CA VAL A 97 18.38 2.24 2.08
C VAL A 97 19.60 1.37 2.35
N ASP A 98 20.79 1.95 2.20
CA ASP A 98 22.06 1.32 2.59
C ASP A 98 22.22 1.24 4.11
#